data_AF-A0A6A7KCW1-F1
#
_entry.id   AF-A0A6A7KCW1-F1
#
_cell.length_a   1.000
_cell.length_b   1.000
_cell.length_c   1.000
_cell.angle_alpha   90.00
_cell.angle_beta   90.00
_cell.angle_gamma   90.00
#
_symmetry.space_group_name_H-M   'P 1'
#
loop_
_entity.id
_entity.type
_entity.pdbx_description
1 polymer ?
#
loop_
_entity_poly.entity_id
_entity_poly.type
_entity_poly.pdbx_seq_one_letter_code
_entity_poly.pdbx_strand_id
1 'polypeptide(L)'
;MLICKLYFTAEEKKEYETQYALIDNSKWQLCPTKEDFIKEAEPNNQATKDLLERLKTEVVGTNVVEFEEGSCYIEIIFADENTSSFNLNKVSDDTWKVAYMPMQ
;
A
#
# COMPACT_ATOMS: atom_id res chain seq x y z
N MET A 1 8.48 7.68 1.20
CA MET A 1 8.20 7.55 -0.26
C MET A 1 8.59 6.19 -0.85
N LEU A 2 9.71 5.56 -0.45
CA LEU A 2 10.17 4.28 -1.04
C LEU A 2 9.18 3.11 -0.85
N ILE A 3 8.49 3.03 0.30
CA ILE A 3 7.62 1.88 0.62
C ILE A 3 6.37 1.75 -0.25
N CYS A 4 5.67 2.85 -0.57
CA CYS A 4 4.52 2.81 -1.50
C CYS A 4 4.96 2.37 -2.89
N LYS A 5 6.07 2.92 -3.40
CA LYS A 5 6.60 2.53 -4.72
C LYS A 5 6.97 1.04 -4.75
N LEU A 6 7.60 0.53 -3.69
CA LEU A 6 7.93 -0.89 -3.56
C LEU A 6 6.66 -1.76 -3.53
N TYR A 7 5.63 -1.34 -2.78
CA TYR A 7 4.36 -2.06 -2.70
C TYR A 7 3.67 -2.17 -4.07
N PHE A 8 3.52 -1.05 -4.79
CA PHE A 8 2.88 -1.05 -6.10
C PHE A 8 3.71 -1.76 -7.17
N THR A 9 5.05 -1.72 -7.06
CA THR A 9 5.93 -2.50 -7.94
C THR A 9 5.77 -4.00 -7.69
N ALA A 10 5.64 -4.42 -6.43
CA ALA A 10 5.40 -5.81 -6.09
C ALA A 10 4.04 -6.28 -6.63
N GLU A 11 3.00 -5.45 -6.53
CA GLU A 11 1.69 -5.71 -7.14
C GLU A 11 1.79 -5.88 -8.68
N GLU A 12 2.41 -4.93 -9.37
CA GLU A 12 2.57 -4.98 -10.83
C GLU A 12 3.31 -6.24 -11.31
N LYS A 13 4.32 -6.66 -10.55
CA LYS A 13 5.14 -7.84 -10.86
C LYS A 13 4.55 -9.15 -10.33
N LYS A 14 3.40 -9.09 -9.63
CA LYS A 14 2.81 -10.23 -8.92
C LYS A 14 3.77 -10.87 -7.90
N GLU A 15 4.65 -10.06 -7.32
CA GLU A 15 5.56 -10.44 -6.24
C GLU A 15 4.81 -10.38 -4.89
N TYR A 16 3.75 -11.18 -4.75
CA TYR A 16 2.86 -11.13 -3.59
C TYR A 16 3.56 -11.46 -2.26
N GLU A 17 4.66 -12.23 -2.31
CA GLU A 17 5.49 -12.45 -1.13
C GLU A 17 6.16 -11.16 -0.63
N THR A 18 6.70 -10.38 -1.56
CA THR A 18 7.28 -9.06 -1.29
C THR A 18 6.21 -8.14 -0.75
N GLN A 19 5.04 -8.13 -1.38
CA GLN A 19 3.90 -7.33 -0.94
C GLN A 19 3.47 -7.69 0.50
N TYR A 20 3.32 -8.98 0.79
CA TYR A 20 3.00 -9.47 2.14
C TYR A 20 4.03 -9.05 3.19
N ALA A 21 5.33 -9.06 2.85
CA ALA A 21 6.39 -8.63 3.76
C ALA A 21 6.31 -7.14 4.13
N LEU A 22 5.80 -6.30 3.22
CA LEU A 22 5.61 -4.87 3.41
C LEU A 22 4.40 -4.52 4.28
N ILE A 23 3.47 -5.45 4.47
CA ILE A 23 2.25 -5.26 5.29
C ILE A 23 2.55 -5.46 6.78
N ASP A 24 1.93 -4.63 7.62
CA ASP A 24 1.90 -4.80 9.07
C ASP A 24 0.94 -5.94 9.47
N ASN A 25 1.47 -7.15 9.45
CA ASN A 25 0.72 -8.36 9.82
C ASN A 25 0.49 -8.51 11.34
N SER A 26 0.97 -7.58 12.17
CA SER A 26 0.93 -7.74 13.64
C SER A 26 -0.36 -7.21 14.28
N LYS A 27 -1.02 -6.25 13.64
CA LYS A 27 -2.17 -5.53 14.21
C LYS A 27 -3.54 -6.06 13.76
N TRP A 28 -3.59 -7.01 12.83
CA TRP A 28 -4.85 -7.52 12.27
C TRP A 28 -5.08 -8.98 12.64
N GLN A 29 -6.17 -9.24 13.39
CA GLN A 29 -6.64 -10.58 13.76
C GLN A 29 -7.16 -11.42 12.56
N LEU A 30 -7.30 -10.79 11.39
CA LEU A 30 -7.71 -11.44 10.15
C LEU A 30 -6.53 -11.74 9.22
N CYS A 31 -5.28 -11.61 9.70
CA CYS A 31 -4.12 -11.80 8.84
C CYS A 31 -4.20 -13.19 8.18
N PRO A 32 -4.48 -13.24 6.86
CA PRO A 32 -4.42 -14.49 6.15
C PRO A 32 -2.99 -15.01 6.32
N THR A 33 -2.80 -16.32 6.42
CA THR A 33 -1.43 -16.84 6.29
C THR A 33 -0.82 -16.30 5.00
N LYS A 34 0.51 -16.25 4.87
CA LYS A 34 1.15 -15.86 3.59
C LYS A 34 0.50 -16.59 2.41
N GLU A 35 0.16 -17.86 2.59
CA GLU A 35 -0.51 -18.69 1.59
C GLU A 35 -1.93 -18.21 1.27
N ASP A 36 -2.72 -17.82 2.28
CA ASP A 36 -4.06 -17.29 2.09
C ASP A 36 -4.04 -15.90 1.44
N PHE A 37 -3.08 -15.05 1.83
CA PHE A 37 -2.89 -13.74 1.20
C PHE A 37 -2.58 -13.89 -0.29
N ILE A 38 -1.67 -14.81 -0.65
CA ILE A 38 -1.33 -15.07 -2.06
C ILE A 38 -2.53 -15.62 -2.83
N LYS A 39 -3.37 -16.48 -2.21
CA LYS A 39 -4.59 -17.00 -2.84
C LYS A 39 -5.65 -15.91 -3.05
N GLU A 40 -5.78 -14.98 -2.11
CA GLU A 40 -6.76 -13.89 -2.15
C GLU A 40 -6.29 -12.70 -3.01
N ALA A 41 -4.98 -12.49 -3.14
CA ALA A 41 -4.38 -11.45 -3.98
C ALA A 41 -4.69 -11.65 -5.49
N GLU A 42 -5.17 -12.83 -5.88
CA GLU A 42 -5.81 -13.04 -7.17
C GLU A 42 -7.34 -12.99 -6.99
N PRO A 43 -7.99 -11.83 -7.22
CA PRO A 43 -8.14 -11.32 -8.58
C PRO A 43 -8.18 -9.78 -8.71
N ASN A 44 -7.15 -9.20 -9.34
CA ASN A 44 -7.19 -8.27 -10.48
C ASN A 44 -8.47 -7.41 -10.74
N ASN A 45 -9.01 -6.74 -9.72
CA ASN A 45 -10.19 -5.88 -9.88
C ASN A 45 -9.82 -4.64 -10.73
N GLN A 46 -10.76 -4.15 -11.55
CA GLN A 46 -10.48 -3.05 -12.49
C GLN A 46 -10.03 -1.77 -11.75
N ALA A 47 -10.56 -1.52 -10.55
CA ALA A 47 -10.19 -0.35 -9.75
C ALA A 47 -8.71 -0.38 -9.32
N THR A 48 -8.17 -1.56 -9.00
CA THR A 48 -6.74 -1.76 -8.71
C THR A 48 -5.88 -1.43 -9.92
N LYS A 49 -6.27 -1.90 -11.11
CA LYS A 49 -5.57 -1.59 -12.36
C LYS A 49 -5.61 -0.10 -12.68
N ASP A 50 -6.78 0.51 -12.55
CA ASP A 50 -6.97 1.93 -12.82
C ASP A 50 -6.12 2.76 -11.86
N LEU A 51 -6.12 2.43 -10.56
CA LEU A 51 -5.26 3.13 -9.60
C LEU A 51 -3.77 2.95 -9.92
N LEU A 52 -3.33 1.73 -10.24
CA LEU A 52 -1.93 1.46 -10.60
C LEU A 52 -1.50 2.26 -11.84
N GLU A 53 -2.36 2.37 -12.84
CA GLU A 53 -2.08 3.16 -14.04
C GLU A 53 -1.96 4.65 -13.70
N ARG A 54 -2.92 5.19 -12.95
CA ARG A 54 -2.89 6.58 -12.48
C ARG A 54 -1.64 6.88 -11.65
N LEU A 55 -1.21 5.94 -10.81
CA LEU A 55 0.01 6.07 -9.99
C LEU A 55 1.29 6.23 -10.83
N LYS A 56 1.29 5.73 -12.08
CA LYS A 56 2.44 5.83 -12.98
C LYS A 56 2.44 7.10 -13.82
N THR A 57 1.26 7.60 -14.18
CA THR A 57 1.10 8.62 -15.23
C THR A 57 0.63 9.97 -14.69
N GLU A 58 -0.09 9.99 -13.56
CA GLU A 58 -0.83 11.17 -13.10
C GLU A 58 -0.34 11.74 -11.77
N VAL A 59 0.61 11.10 -11.08
CA VAL A 59 1.09 11.59 -9.78
C VAL A 59 1.93 12.85 -9.94
N VAL A 60 1.48 13.95 -9.34
CA VAL A 60 2.18 15.25 -9.35
C VAL A 60 2.84 15.57 -8.01
N GLY A 61 2.48 14.87 -6.94
CA GLY A 61 3.06 15.10 -5.61
C GLY A 61 2.70 14.02 -4.60
N THR A 62 3.43 14.01 -3.49
CA THR A 62 3.10 13.18 -2.33
C THR A 62 3.38 13.94 -1.03
N ASN A 63 2.49 13.84 -0.05
CA ASN A 63 2.72 14.33 1.31
C ASN A 63 2.77 13.16 2.29
N VAL A 64 3.54 13.33 3.36
CA VAL A 64 3.49 12.41 4.51
C VAL A 64 2.76 13.13 5.62
N VAL A 65 1.66 12.55 6.09
CA VAL A 65 0.83 13.12 7.14
C VAL A 65 0.82 12.16 8.32
N GLU A 66 1.52 12.55 9.39
CA GLU A 66 1.41 11.88 10.69
C GLU A 66 0.20 12.43 11.42
N PHE A 67 -0.68 11.54 11.87
CA PHE A 67 -1.90 11.91 12.59
C PHE A 67 -1.90 11.38 14.04
N GLU A 68 -1.13 10.34 14.31
CA GLU A 68 -0.88 9.80 15.65
C GLU A 68 0.57 9.29 15.73
N GLU A 69 1.11 9.15 16.95
CA GLU A 69 2.45 8.60 17.13
C GLU A 69 2.52 7.18 16.58
N GLY A 70 3.39 6.98 15.58
CA GLY A 70 3.56 5.68 14.91
C GLY A 70 2.48 5.35 13.86
N SER A 71 1.66 6.32 13.47
CA SER A 71 0.66 6.17 12.40
C SER A 71 0.71 7.35 11.44
N CYS A 72 0.90 7.07 10.15
CA CYS A 72 0.89 8.10 9.12
C CYS A 72 0.17 7.62 7.87
N TYR A 73 -0.22 8.54 7.00
CA TYR A 73 -0.60 8.21 5.64
C TYR A 73 0.26 8.97 4.64
N ILE A 74 0.52 8.31 3.53
CA ILE A 74 1.09 8.96 2.35
C ILE A 74 -0.08 9.42 1.50
N GLU A 75 -0.25 10.74 1.44
CA GLU A 75 -1.15 11.37 0.49
C GLU A 75 -0.49 11.37 -0.89
N ILE A 76 -1.22 10.93 -1.89
CA ILE A 76 -0.82 10.87 -3.29
C ILE A 76 -1.71 11.84 -4.04
N ILE A 77 -1.12 12.86 -4.64
CA ILE A 77 -1.81 13.93 -5.35
C ILE A 77 -1.72 13.66 -6.85
N PHE A 78 -2.87 13.56 -7.51
CA PHE A 78 -2.97 13.38 -8.95
C PHE A 78 -3.16 14.71 -9.69
N ALA A 79 -2.87 14.72 -10.98
CA ALA A 79 -2.94 15.90 -11.85
C ALA A 79 -4.35 16.51 -11.97
N ASP A 80 -5.39 15.73 -11.70
CA ASP A 80 -6.80 16.13 -11.70
C ASP A 80 -7.29 16.63 -10.34
N GLU A 81 -6.37 16.97 -9.42
CA GLU A 81 -6.61 17.42 -8.05
C GLU A 81 -7.28 16.36 -7.14
N ASN A 82 -7.49 15.13 -7.62
CA ASN A 82 -7.89 14.02 -6.77
C ASN A 82 -6.71 13.55 -5.89
N THR A 83 -7.03 13.05 -4.70
CA THR A 83 -6.04 12.48 -3.78
C THR A 83 -6.38 11.04 -3.44
N SER A 84 -5.34 10.21 -3.30
CA SER A 84 -5.43 8.89 -2.67
C SER A 84 -4.52 8.84 -1.45
N SER A 85 -4.80 7.96 -0.49
CA SER A 85 -4.04 7.85 0.74
C SER A 85 -3.59 6.42 0.99
N PHE A 86 -2.36 6.27 1.46
CA PHE A 86 -1.77 4.98 1.76
C PHE A 86 -1.30 4.95 3.22
N ASN A 87 -2.00 4.19 4.06
CA ASN A 87 -1.77 4.17 5.50
C ASN A 87 -0.54 3.32 5.86
N LEU A 88 0.28 3.83 6.77
CA LEU A 88 1.47 3.19 7.28
C LEU A 88 1.45 3.16 8.81
N ASN A 89 1.91 2.05 9.37
CA ASN A 89 2.20 1.89 10.79
C ASN A 89 3.71 1.80 11.00
N LYS A 90 4.19 2.45 12.06
CA LYS A 90 5.53 2.23 12.57
C LYS A 90 5.56 0.92 13.36
N VAL A 91 6.40 -0.02 12.91
CA VAL A 91 6.55 -1.34 13.55
C VAL A 91 7.82 -1.39 14.40
N SER A 92 8.83 -0.60 14.05
CA SER A 92 10.02 -0.34 14.88
C SER A 92 10.57 1.05 14.59
N ASP A 93 11.60 1.48 15.33
CA ASP A 93 12.19 2.83 15.22
C ASP A 93 12.54 3.25 13.78
N ASP A 94 12.99 2.31 12.96
CA ASP A 94 13.39 2.54 11.57
C ASP A 94 12.48 1.84 10.54
N THR A 95 11.44 1.13 10.98
CA THR A 95 10.59 0.32 10.09
C THR A 95 9.16 0.80 10.10
N TRP A 96 8.72 1.25 8.93
CA TRP A 96 7.31 1.47 8.62
C TRP A 96 6.80 0.34 7.73
N LYS A 97 5.53 -0.03 7.91
CA LYS A 97 4.84 -1.03 7.13
C LYS A 97 3.46 -0.54 6.72
N VAL A 98 2.92 -1.11 5.67
CA VAL A 98 1.57 -0.80 5.17
C VAL A 98 0.55 -1.27 6.20
N ALA A 99 -0.26 -0.35 6.71
CA ALA A 99 -1.24 -0.65 7.74
C ALA A 99 -2.40 -1.51 7.20
N TYR A 100 -2.84 -1.21 5.98
CA TYR A 100 -3.88 -1.92 5.23
C TYR A 100 -4.02 -1.33 3.81
N MET A 101 -4.43 -2.14 2.83
CA MET A 101 -4.88 -1.68 1.51
C MET A 101 -6.24 -2.33 1.20
N PRO A 102 -7.31 -1.56 0.96
CA PRO A 102 -8.64 -2.09 0.59
C PRO A 102 -8.71 -2.60 -0.85
N MET A 103 -7.58 -2.97 -1.46
CA MET A 103 -7.52 -3.38 -2.86
C MET A 103 -7.40 -4.89 -2.97
N GLN A 104 -8.53 -5.55 -2.74
CA GLN A 104 -8.87 -6.85 -3.31
C GLN A 104 -10.30 -6.76 -3.84
#